data_AF-A0A7C9A8L9-F1
#
_entry.id   AF-A0A7C9A8L9-F1
#
_cell.length_a   1.000
_cell.length_b   1.000
_cell.length_c   1.000
_cell.angle_alpha   90.00
_cell.angle_beta   90.00
_cell.angle_gamma   90.00
#
_symmetry.space_group_name_H-M   'P 1'
#
loop_
_entity.id
_entity.type
_entity.pdbx_description
1 polymer ?
#
loop_
_entity_poly.entity_id
_entity_poly.type
_entity_poly.pdbx_seq_one_letter_code
_entity_poly.pdbx_strand_id
1 'polypeptide(L)'
;MNEALKTKWLWRFATEDEVLWKKVIVCKYDSDRLGWWSKKSHFAHGVGCWKSILSTLDFFKSSVRFEVGNGARVLFWQDKWCGDQPLKAHFPNLFRMTSSREATVQEVLSWNGNSKVNVRPGGEDQIVWSL
;
A
#
# COMPACT_ATOMS: atom_id res chain seq x y z
N MET A 1 10.41 12.08 19.64
CA MET A 1 10.21 12.55 18.26
C MET A 1 8.74 12.32 17.91
N ASN A 2 8.09 13.22 17.16
CA ASN A 2 6.64 13.21 16.99
C ASN A 2 6.22 12.17 15.92
N GLU A 3 5.86 10.97 16.37
CA GLU A 3 5.43 9.86 15.50
C GLU A 3 4.17 10.19 14.69
N ALA A 4 3.22 10.94 15.28
CA ALA A 4 2.01 11.38 14.58
C ALA A 4 2.31 12.29 13.38
N LEU A 5 3.36 13.11 13.46
CA LEU A 5 3.77 13.94 12.33
C LEU A 5 4.33 13.09 11.19
N LYS A 6 5.15 12.08 11.50
CA LYS A 6 5.74 11.19 10.48
C LYS A 6 4.66 10.36 9.79
N THR A 7 3.73 9.79 10.55
CA THR A 7 2.61 9.04 9.99
C THR A 7 1.71 9.92 9.14
N LYS A 8 1.49 11.19 9.51
CA LYS A 8 0.78 12.16 8.65
C LYS A 8 1.46 12.37 7.29
N TRP A 9 2.80 12.46 7.24
CA TRP A 9 3.51 12.59 5.97
C TRP A 9 3.42 11.32 5.12
N LEU A 10 3.46 10.13 5.73
CA LEU A 10 3.23 8.87 5.03
C LEU A 10 1.81 8.77 4.47
N TRP A 11 0.81 9.21 5.24
CA TRP A 11 -0.56 9.34 4.77
C TRP A 11 -0.65 10.22 3.52
N ARG A 12 -0.11 11.45 3.58
CA ARG A 12 -0.08 12.36 2.43
C ARG A 12 0.62 11.77 1.23
N PHE A 13 1.71 11.03 1.43
CA PHE A 13 2.42 10.36 0.32
C PHE A 13 1.53 9.33 -0.38
N ALA A 14 0.77 8.56 0.39
CA ALA A 14 -0.12 7.54 -0.16
C ALA A 14 -1.38 8.12 -0.80
N THR A 15 -1.93 9.22 -0.29
CA THR A 15 -3.23 9.78 -0.76
C THR A 15 -3.13 10.95 -1.74
N GLU A 16 -2.05 11.75 -1.70
CA GLU A 16 -1.88 12.87 -2.63
C GLU A 16 -1.14 12.40 -3.89
N ASP A 17 -1.88 12.23 -4.99
CA ASP A 17 -1.28 11.91 -6.29
C ASP A 17 -0.92 13.18 -7.09
N GLU A 18 0.07 13.06 -7.98
CA GLU A 18 0.54 14.11 -8.90
C GLU A 18 1.10 15.43 -8.30
N VAL A 19 1.23 15.54 -6.98
CA VAL A 19 1.82 16.72 -6.32
C VAL A 19 3.35 16.80 -6.47
N LEU A 20 3.86 18.02 -6.72
CA LEU A 20 5.29 18.27 -7.02
C LEU A 20 6.24 17.69 -5.96
N TRP A 21 5.92 17.86 -4.67
CA TRP A 21 6.78 17.35 -3.60
C TRP A 21 6.88 15.82 -3.62
N LYS A 22 5.77 15.12 -3.92
CA LYS A 22 5.77 13.65 -4.07
C LYS A 22 6.62 13.24 -5.26
N LYS A 23 6.52 13.94 -6.40
CA LYS A 23 7.37 13.70 -7.58
C LYS A 23 8.84 13.82 -7.23
N VAL A 24 9.24 14.86 -6.50
CA VAL A 24 10.63 15.03 -6.02
C VAL A 24 11.08 13.86 -5.13
N ILE A 25 10.21 13.43 -4.21
CA ILE A 25 10.49 12.27 -3.35
C ILE A 25 10.64 10.98 -4.18
N VAL A 26 9.74 10.71 -5.11
CA VAL A 26 9.80 9.53 -5.99
C VAL A 26 11.05 9.58 -6.86
N CYS A 27 11.40 10.72 -7.45
CA CYS A 27 12.64 10.85 -8.23
C CYS A 27 13.90 10.58 -7.39
N LYS A 28 13.89 10.93 -6.11
CA LYS A 28 15.06 10.78 -5.22
C LYS A 28 15.16 9.42 -4.54
N TYR A 29 14.03 8.86 -4.15
CA TYR A 29 13.95 7.68 -3.27
C TYR A 29 13.24 6.49 -3.90
N ASP A 30 12.66 6.66 -5.08
CA ASP A 30 11.83 5.69 -5.78
C ASP A 30 10.56 5.29 -5.00
N SER A 31 9.60 4.69 -5.70
CA SER A 31 8.36 4.15 -5.15
C SER A 31 8.25 2.65 -5.38
N ASP A 32 7.41 2.01 -4.58
CA ASP A 32 7.00 0.63 -4.82
C ASP A 32 6.20 0.52 -6.12
N ARG A 33 5.99 -0.73 -6.56
CA ARG A 33 5.33 -1.07 -7.83
C ARG A 33 3.95 -0.42 -7.98
N LEU A 34 3.24 -0.22 -6.87
CA LEU A 34 1.84 0.22 -6.83
C LEU A 34 1.69 1.70 -6.44
N GLY A 35 2.81 2.40 -6.24
CA GLY A 35 2.86 3.83 -5.95
C GLY A 35 2.31 4.23 -4.58
N TRP A 36 2.09 3.28 -3.67
CA TRP A 36 1.63 3.57 -2.30
C TRP A 36 2.77 4.00 -1.40
N TRP A 37 3.93 3.38 -1.57
CA TRP A 37 5.02 3.43 -0.61
C TRP A 37 6.30 3.89 -1.28
N SER A 38 7.02 4.83 -0.67
CA SER A 38 8.39 5.11 -1.10
C SER A 38 9.32 3.96 -0.70
N LYS A 39 10.31 3.64 -1.53
CA LYS A 39 11.30 2.59 -1.21
C LYS A 39 12.21 3.05 -0.08
N LYS A 40 12.56 2.12 0.83
CA LYS A 40 13.61 2.37 1.83
C LYS A 40 14.93 2.57 1.08
N SER A 41 15.52 3.75 1.21
CA SER A 41 16.71 4.13 0.44
C SER A 41 17.95 3.32 0.85
N HIS A 42 18.71 2.81 -0.12
CA HIS A 42 20.01 2.17 0.10
C HIS A 42 21.20 3.15 0.18
N PHE A 43 20.96 4.47 0.13
CA PHE A 43 22.04 5.45 0.20
C PHE A 43 22.80 5.34 1.53
N ALA A 44 24.09 5.02 1.42
CA ALA A 44 25.01 4.75 2.54
C ALA A 44 25.20 5.96 3.47
N HIS A 45 25.06 7.18 2.95
CA HIS A 45 25.31 8.41 3.70
C HIS A 45 24.18 9.42 3.50
N GLY A 46 23.47 9.73 4.59
CA GLY A 46 22.42 10.74 4.62
C GLY A 46 21.37 10.49 5.70
N VAL A 47 21.43 11.26 6.78
CA VAL A 47 20.36 11.42 7.80
C VAL A 47 19.23 12.30 7.26
N GLY A 48 18.68 11.95 6.10
CA GLY A 48 17.62 12.74 5.47
C GLY A 48 16.32 12.67 6.26
N CYS A 49 15.61 13.80 6.39
CA CYS A 49 14.29 13.84 7.05
C CYS A 49 13.33 12.77 6.53
N TRP A 50 13.35 12.50 5.21
CA TRP A 50 12.54 11.43 4.61
C TRP A 50 12.90 10.03 5.11
N LYS A 51 14.18 9.74 5.36
CA LYS A 51 14.63 8.45 5.92
C LYS A 51 14.10 8.25 7.35
N SER A 52 14.03 9.31 8.15
CA SER A 52 13.42 9.30 9.49
C SER A 52 11.89 9.13 9.46
N ILE A 53 11.24 9.60 8.39
CA ILE A 53 9.81 9.33 8.16
C ILE A 53 9.63 7.87 7.72
N LEU A 54 10.44 7.35 6.81
CA LEU A 54 10.37 5.96 6.34
C LEU A 54 10.69 4.93 7.43
N SER A 55 11.37 5.31 8.52
CA SER A 55 11.59 4.40 9.65
C SER A 55 10.29 3.99 10.34
N THR A 56 9.20 4.76 10.18
CA THR A 56 7.89 4.49 10.78
C THR A 56 6.90 3.87 9.78
N LEU A 57 7.38 3.52 8.58
CA LEU A 57 6.55 2.97 7.51
C LEU A 57 5.86 1.66 7.91
N ASP A 58 6.55 0.78 8.63
CA ASP A 58 6.00 -0.53 9.00
C ASP A 58 4.84 -0.38 10.01
N PHE A 59 4.99 0.54 10.98
CA PHE A 59 3.90 0.91 11.91
C PHE A 59 2.73 1.58 11.17
N PHE A 60 3.01 2.45 10.21
CA PHE A 60 1.96 3.06 9.39
C PHE A 60 1.19 2.00 8.61
N LYS A 61 1.87 1.08 7.92
CA LYS A 61 1.26 -0.03 7.18
C LYS A 61 0.42 -0.94 8.05
N SER A 62 0.81 -1.18 9.31
CA SER A 62 -0.02 -1.97 10.23
C SER A 62 -1.29 -1.25 10.68
N SER A 63 -1.30 0.09 10.64
CA SER A 63 -2.37 0.96 11.13
C SER A 63 -3.37 1.40 10.06
N VAL A 64 -3.18 0.97 8.81
CA VAL A 64 -4.08 1.28 7.70
C VAL A 64 -4.62 0.01 7.06
N ARG A 65 -5.78 0.13 6.43
CA ARG A 65 -6.40 -0.87 5.56
C ARG A 65 -6.75 -0.23 4.22
N PHE A 66 -7.04 -1.05 3.22
CA PHE A 66 -7.39 -0.61 1.87
C PHE A 66 -8.88 -0.75 1.62
N GLU A 67 -9.49 0.29 1.07
CA GLU A 67 -10.81 0.21 0.45
C GLU A 67 -10.61 0.00 -1.05
N VAL A 68 -11.14 -1.12 -1.55
CA VAL A 68 -10.97 -1.50 -2.96
C VAL A 68 -11.92 -0.70 -3.83
N GLY A 69 -11.34 0.04 -4.77
CA GLY A 69 -12.02 0.64 -5.90
C GLY A 69 -11.82 -0.25 -7.13
N ASN A 70 -11.00 0.19 -8.08
CA ASN A 70 -10.66 -0.61 -9.26
C ASN A 70 -9.75 -1.82 -8.97
N GLY A 71 -9.14 -1.91 -7.79
CA GLY A 71 -8.27 -2.99 -7.36
C GLY A 71 -6.91 -3.03 -8.03
N ALA A 72 -6.53 -2.00 -8.80
CA ALA A 72 -5.30 -1.96 -9.59
C ALA A 72 -4.05 -1.75 -8.72
N ARG A 73 -4.20 -1.16 -7.54
CA ARG A 73 -3.11 -0.84 -6.62
C ARG A 73 -3.16 -1.68 -5.34
N VAL A 74 -4.12 -2.58 -5.15
CA VAL A 74 -4.24 -3.41 -3.95
C VAL A 74 -3.78 -4.83 -4.24
N LEU A 75 -2.84 -5.36 -3.46
CA LEU A 75 -2.36 -6.75 -3.56
C LEU A 75 -3.35 -7.71 -2.91
N PHE A 76 -3.84 -8.65 -3.70
CA PHE A 76 -4.87 -9.61 -3.27
C PHE A 76 -4.46 -10.37 -2.00
N TRP A 77 -3.23 -10.88 -1.95
CA TRP A 77 -2.77 -11.70 -0.83
C TRP A 77 -2.15 -10.90 0.32
N GLN A 78 -1.55 -9.75 0.02
CA GLN A 78 -0.60 -9.10 0.93
C GLN A 78 -1.20 -7.91 1.68
N ASP A 79 -2.22 -7.27 1.13
CA ASP A 79 -2.81 -6.06 1.70
C ASP A 79 -4.05 -6.36 2.57
N LYS A 80 -4.32 -5.49 3.53
CA LYS A 80 -5.50 -5.54 4.40
C LYS A 80 -6.70 -4.90 3.71
N TRP A 81 -7.33 -5.62 2.79
CA TRP A 81 -8.50 -5.10 2.07
C TRP A 81 -9.78 -5.90 2.34
N CYS A 82 -9.64 -7.09 2.94
CA CYS A 82 -10.73 -7.97 3.34
C CYS A 82 -10.60 -8.32 4.83
N GLY A 83 -11.07 -7.42 5.69
CA GLY A 83 -10.90 -7.50 7.15
C GLY A 83 -9.61 -6.83 7.66
N ASP A 84 -9.20 -7.20 8.87
CA ASP A 84 -8.14 -6.48 9.60
C ASP A 84 -6.72 -7.05 9.39
N GLN A 85 -6.62 -8.18 8.69
CA GLN A 85 -5.38 -8.85 8.37
C GLN A 85 -5.35 -9.27 6.89
N PRO A 86 -4.16 -9.32 6.26
CA PRO A 86 -4.02 -9.81 4.89
C PRO A 86 -4.55 -11.24 4.70
N LEU A 87 -5.01 -11.57 3.50
CA LEU A 87 -5.50 -12.92 3.19
C LEU A 87 -4.41 -13.99 3.36
N LYS A 88 -3.13 -13.67 3.12
CA LYS A 88 -2.02 -14.61 3.36
C LYS A 88 -1.90 -15.04 4.83
N ALA A 89 -2.35 -14.20 5.77
CA ALA A 89 -2.33 -14.53 7.20
C ALA A 89 -3.46 -15.50 7.57
N HIS A 90 -4.64 -15.35 6.95
CA HIS A 90 -5.79 -16.24 7.15
C HIS A 90 -5.61 -17.59 6.43
N PHE A 91 -5.01 -17.58 5.23
CA PHE A 91 -4.87 -18.76 4.38
C PHE A 91 -3.41 -19.04 3.98
N PRO A 92 -2.52 -19.31 4.95
CA PRO A 92 -1.07 -19.44 4.70
C PRO A 92 -0.73 -20.61 3.76
N ASN A 93 -1.46 -21.72 3.86
CA ASN A 93 -1.26 -22.88 2.99
C ASN A 93 -1.62 -22.58 1.54
N LEU A 94 -2.73 -21.87 1.31
CA LEU A 94 -3.16 -21.49 -0.04
C LEU A 94 -2.18 -20.48 -0.66
N PHE A 95 -1.76 -19.48 0.12
CA PHE A 95 -0.75 -18.51 -0.31
C PHE A 95 0.58 -19.17 -0.73
N ARG A 96 0.99 -20.23 -0.03
CA ARG A 96 2.21 -20.99 -0.36
C ARG A 96 2.11 -21.65 -1.74
N MET A 97 0.93 -22.16 -2.10
CA MET A 97 0.67 -22.85 -3.37
C MET A 97 0.42 -21.89 -4.54
N THR A 98 0.05 -20.65 -4.27
CA THR A 98 -0.18 -19.64 -5.32
C THR A 98 1.12 -19.24 -6.01
N SER A 99 1.10 -19.25 -7.35
CA SER A 99 2.18 -18.72 -8.20
C SER A 99 2.18 -17.18 -8.29
N SER A 100 1.02 -16.55 -8.16
CA SER A 100 0.80 -15.10 -8.30
C SER A 100 0.67 -14.36 -6.95
N ARG A 101 1.71 -14.43 -6.11
CA ARG A 101 1.70 -13.85 -4.75
C ARG A 101 1.66 -12.32 -4.71
N GLU A 102 2.01 -11.68 -5.81
CA GLU A 102 2.00 -10.23 -6.00
C GLU A 102 0.89 -9.78 -6.96
N ALA A 103 -0.12 -10.62 -7.20
CA ALA A 103 -1.25 -10.24 -8.02
C ALA A 103 -2.11 -9.17 -7.33
N THR A 104 -2.61 -8.24 -8.13
CA THR A 104 -3.55 -7.22 -7.68
C THR A 104 -4.96 -7.78 -7.58
N VAL A 105 -5.84 -7.11 -6.83
CA VAL A 105 -7.26 -7.49 -6.74
C VAL A 105 -7.91 -7.43 -8.13
N GLN A 106 -7.56 -6.44 -8.96
CA GLN A 106 -8.02 -6.34 -10.34
C GLN A 106 -7.60 -7.55 -11.19
N GLU A 107 -6.33 -7.95 -11.13
CA GLU A 107 -5.80 -9.10 -11.88
C GLU A 107 -6.50 -10.41 -11.49
N VAL A 108 -6.75 -10.63 -10.20
CA VAL A 108 -7.42 -11.86 -9.73
C VAL A 108 -8.91 -11.87 -10.10
N LEU A 109 -9.60 -10.74 -9.99
CA LEU A 109 -11.04 -10.66 -10.25
C LEU A 109 -11.38 -10.63 -11.73
N SER A 110 -10.52 -10.07 -12.58
CA SER A 110 -10.69 -10.10 -14.04
C SER A 110 -10.67 -11.53 -14.60
N TRP A 111 -9.99 -12.47 -13.93
CA TRP A 111 -9.97 -13.88 -14.32
C TRP A 111 -11.34 -14.55 -14.16
N ASN A 112 -12.05 -14.26 -13.07
CA ASN A 112 -13.19 -15.07 -12.64
C ASN A 112 -14.54 -14.69 -13.25
N GLY A 113 -14.61 -13.65 -14.10
CA GLY A 113 -15.81 -13.27 -14.86
C GLY A 113 -17.07 -12.95 -14.03
N ASN A 114 -16.99 -12.99 -12.69
CA ASN A 114 -18.14 -12.87 -11.82
C ASN A 114 -17.76 -12.33 -10.44
N SER A 115 -18.71 -11.58 -9.88
CA SER A 115 -18.85 -11.20 -8.47
C SER A 115 -18.33 -9.82 -8.06
N LYS A 116 -19.33 -9.00 -7.76
CA LYS A 116 -19.35 -7.88 -6.82
C LYS A 116 -18.59 -8.25 -5.53
N VAL A 117 -17.29 -8.03 -5.51
CA VAL A 117 -16.59 -7.77 -4.25
C VAL A 117 -17.05 -6.39 -3.76
N ASN A 118 -16.84 -6.01 -2.51
CA ASN A 118 -17.20 -4.69 -1.95
C ASN A 118 -16.41 -3.55 -2.62
N VAL A 119 -16.58 -3.41 -3.93
CA VAL A 119 -15.98 -2.44 -4.81
C VAL A 119 -16.94 -1.27 -4.83
N ARG A 120 -16.49 -0.11 -4.40
CA ARG A 120 -17.19 1.13 -4.74
C ARG A 120 -17.22 1.23 -6.26
N PRO A 121 -18.40 1.19 -6.93
CA PRO A 121 -18.44 1.24 -8.38
C PRO A 121 -17.81 2.56 -8.85
N GLY A 122 -16.73 2.46 -9.65
CA GLY A 122 -16.09 3.61 -10.29
C GLY A 122 -15.11 4.43 -9.44
N GLY A 123 -14.71 3.96 -8.25
CA GLY A 123 -13.70 4.63 -7.41
C GLY A 123 -12.26 4.15 -7.65
N GLU A 124 -11.28 4.99 -7.35
CA GLU A 124 -9.88 4.56 -7.18
C GLU A 124 -9.71 3.81 -5.85
N ASP A 125 -8.70 2.94 -5.76
CA ASP A 125 -8.31 2.33 -4.50
C ASP A 125 -7.91 3.40 -3.48
N GLN A 126 -8.27 3.21 -2.21
CA GLN A 126 -7.99 4.17 -1.13
C GLN A 126 -7.38 3.49 0.08
N ILE A 127 -6.58 4.22 0.86
CA ILE A 127 -6.16 3.81 2.20
C ILE A 127 -7.04 4.48 3.26
N VAL A 128 -7.39 3.74 4.31
CA VAL A 128 -8.14 4.24 5.46
C VAL A 128 -7.50 3.77 6.77
N TRP A 129 -7.63 4.54 7.83
CA TRP A 129 -7.15 4.12 9.16
C TRP A 129 -7.93 2.89 9.62
N SER A 130 -7.22 1.89 10.15
CA SER A 130 -7.85 0.77 10.86
C SER A 130 -8.01 1.17 12.33
N LEU A 131 -9.26 1.32 12.78
CA LEU A 131 -9.61 1.54 14.18
C LEU A 131 -9.45 0.25 15.00
#